data_AF-A0A956R5J9-F1
#
_entry.id   AF-A0A956R5J9-F1
#
_cell.length_a   1.000
_cell.length_b   1.000
_cell.length_c   1.000
_cell.angle_alpha   90.00
_cell.angle_beta   90.00
_cell.angle_gamma   90.00
#
_symmetry.space_group_name_H-M   'P 1'
#
loop_
_entity.id
_entity.type
_entity.pdbx_description
1 polymer ?
#
loop_
_entity_poly.entity_id
_entity_poly.type
_entity_poly.pdbx_seq_one_letter_code
_entity_poly.pdbx_strand_id
1 'polypeptide(L)'
;MRGARSLLVLLLSSLGLGGCIIITNDDDGSGDTAAADEGTGIADDTGPSSCFDPPQCDPLASNCAQSKCVPDGSTFACTPTMPGMEELGPGEPCSGSVSCQEGLLCLPGGGSCTGGQGCCVPLCDVSQPQCPSGTVCMPYFSGTTLCYDDVGVCVVG
;
A
#
# COMPACT_ATOMS: atom_id res chain seq x y z
N MET A 1 6.66 -17.08 -52.63
CA MET A 1 7.93 -16.36 -52.69
C MET A 1 8.22 -15.82 -51.29
N ARG A 2 9.17 -16.42 -50.58
CA ARG A 2 9.50 -16.07 -49.18
C ARG A 2 10.42 -14.84 -49.19
N GLY A 3 9.90 -13.68 -48.81
CA GLY A 3 10.68 -12.45 -48.64
C GLY A 3 11.45 -12.50 -47.32
N ALA A 4 12.77 -12.57 -47.39
CA ALA A 4 13.65 -12.51 -46.24
C ALA A 4 13.61 -11.11 -45.62
N ARG A 5 13.15 -11.00 -44.36
CA ARG A 5 13.27 -9.78 -43.56
C ARG A 5 14.63 -9.79 -42.86
N SER A 6 15.50 -8.86 -43.24
CA SER A 6 16.84 -8.71 -42.68
C SER A 6 16.75 -7.90 -41.39
N LEU A 7 16.88 -8.57 -40.23
CA LEU A 7 16.88 -7.95 -38.91
C LEU A 7 18.33 -7.58 -38.55
N LEU A 8 18.68 -6.29 -38.58
CA LEU A 8 19.98 -5.80 -38.13
C LEU A 8 19.88 -5.44 -36.65
N VAL A 9 20.42 -6.29 -35.76
CA VAL A 9 20.51 -6.03 -34.32
C VAL A 9 21.89 -5.46 -34.02
N LEU A 10 21.97 -4.16 -33.71
CA LEU A 10 23.20 -3.52 -33.23
C LEU A 10 23.33 -3.74 -31.72
N LEU A 11 24.23 -4.64 -31.32
CA LEU A 11 24.64 -4.85 -29.93
C LEU A 11 25.67 -3.77 -29.54
N LEU A 12 25.23 -2.68 -28.91
CA LEU A 12 26.12 -1.76 -28.20
C LEU A 12 26.28 -2.22 -26.75
N SER A 13 27.20 -3.15 -26.53
CA SER A 13 27.67 -3.56 -25.21
C SER A 13 28.73 -2.56 -24.73
N SER A 14 28.39 -1.60 -23.87
CA SER A 14 29.27 -1.07 -22.80
C SER A 14 28.79 0.26 -22.18
N LEU A 15 27.59 0.32 -21.58
CA LEU A 15 27.26 1.25 -20.47
C LEU A 15 25.89 0.85 -19.86
N GLY A 16 25.90 -0.18 -19.00
CA GLY A 16 25.11 -0.23 -17.75
C GLY A 16 23.58 -0.08 -17.70
N LEU A 17 22.80 0.05 -18.78
CA LEU A 17 21.33 0.00 -18.74
C LEU A 17 20.77 -0.80 -19.93
N GLY A 18 20.14 -1.93 -19.62
CA GLY A 18 19.49 -2.80 -20.60
C GLY A 18 18.20 -2.18 -21.12
N GLY A 19 18.26 -1.55 -22.29
CA GLY A 19 17.09 -1.14 -23.07
C GLY A 19 17.29 -1.53 -24.53
N CYS A 20 16.46 -2.43 -25.04
CA CYS A 20 16.41 -2.78 -26.45
C CYS A 20 15.60 -1.70 -27.19
N ILE A 21 16.25 -0.77 -27.87
CA ILE A 21 15.53 0.20 -28.71
C ILE A 21 15.20 -0.50 -30.04
N ILE A 22 13.91 -0.77 -30.27
CA ILE A 22 13.39 -1.14 -31.58
C ILE A 22 13.10 0.17 -32.32
N ILE A 23 13.85 0.49 -33.37
CA ILE A 23 13.53 1.60 -34.27
C ILE A 23 12.75 1.00 -35.45
N THR A 24 11.47 1.29 -35.54
CA THR A 24 10.67 1.10 -36.77
C THR A 24 10.66 2.42 -37.52
N ASN A 25 11.28 2.46 -38.71
CA ASN A 25 11.12 3.59 -39.63
C ASN A 25 9.76 3.46 -40.30
N ASP A 26 8.77 4.18 -39.78
CA ASP A 26 7.56 4.56 -40.52
C ASP A 26 7.74 6.02 -40.95
N ASP A 27 7.90 6.21 -42.26
CA ASP A 27 8.13 7.49 -42.93
C ASP A 27 6.81 7.85 -43.65
N ASP A 28 6.04 8.79 -43.10
CA ASP A 28 5.02 9.55 -43.85
C ASP A 28 4.64 10.83 -43.07
N GLY A 29 5.31 11.93 -43.41
CA GLY A 29 4.65 13.21 -43.72
C GLY A 29 3.96 14.03 -42.62
N SER A 30 4.68 15.07 -42.17
CA SER A 30 4.25 16.49 -42.21
C SER A 30 3.42 17.05 -41.05
N GLY A 31 4.04 17.95 -40.26
CA GLY A 31 3.32 18.94 -39.45
C GLY A 31 4.12 19.56 -38.29
N ASP A 32 5.14 20.36 -38.58
CA ASP A 32 5.74 21.27 -37.59
C ASP A 32 4.74 22.36 -37.16
N THR A 33 4.27 22.30 -35.93
CA THR A 33 4.04 23.50 -35.11
C THR A 33 4.55 23.22 -33.70
N ALA A 34 5.72 23.79 -33.41
CA ALA A 34 6.22 23.96 -32.05
C ALA A 34 5.25 24.84 -31.25
N ALA A 35 4.55 24.22 -30.30
CA ALA A 35 4.10 24.89 -29.10
C ALA A 35 4.81 24.20 -27.94
N ALA A 36 5.58 24.98 -27.20
CA ALA A 36 6.04 24.57 -25.88
C ALA A 36 4.79 24.26 -25.05
N ASP A 37 4.62 23.01 -24.69
CA ASP A 37 3.73 22.61 -23.60
C ASP A 37 4.60 21.87 -22.59
N GLU A 38 4.65 22.47 -21.42
CA GLU A 38 5.42 22.06 -20.26
C GLU A 38 5.23 20.56 -20.03
N GLY A 39 6.34 19.81 -20.02
CA GLY A 39 6.30 18.44 -19.56
C GLY A 39 5.67 18.36 -18.17
N THR A 40 4.88 17.32 -17.92
CA THR A 40 5.32 16.16 -17.11
C THR A 40 4.10 15.32 -16.75
N GLY A 41 4.11 14.06 -17.17
CA GLY A 41 3.42 12.97 -16.49
C GLY A 41 1.94 12.77 -16.81
N ILE A 42 1.65 12.13 -17.94
CA ILE A 42 0.63 11.07 -17.90
C ILE A 42 1.19 10.07 -16.90
N ALA A 43 0.64 10.04 -15.68
CA ALA A 43 0.86 8.91 -14.79
C ALA A 43 0.33 7.69 -15.54
N ASP A 44 1.26 6.87 -16.00
CA ASP A 44 1.00 5.54 -16.52
C ASP A 44 0.42 4.72 -15.36
N ASP A 45 -0.91 4.78 -15.23
CA ASP A 45 -1.72 3.99 -14.28
C ASP A 45 -1.87 2.56 -14.82
N THR A 46 -0.72 1.92 -15.11
CA THR A 46 -0.66 0.53 -15.58
C THR A 46 0.36 -0.30 -14.79
N GLY A 47 0.57 0.06 -13.51
CA GLY A 47 1.10 -0.84 -12.49
C GLY A 47 -0.02 -1.31 -11.55
N PRO A 48 0.08 -2.47 -10.88
CA PRO A 48 -0.89 -2.92 -9.88
C PRO A 48 -0.84 -2.09 -8.58
N SER A 49 -1.03 -0.76 -8.67
CA SER A 49 -0.59 0.19 -7.64
C SER A 49 -1.60 1.28 -7.29
N SER A 50 -2.91 1.11 -7.52
CA SER A 50 -3.91 2.12 -7.13
C SER A 50 -4.59 1.85 -5.78
N CYS A 51 -4.11 0.86 -5.01
CA CYS A 51 -4.79 0.42 -3.79
C CYS A 51 -4.73 1.41 -2.61
N PHE A 52 -3.72 2.26 -2.59
CA PHE A 52 -3.43 3.16 -1.48
C PHE A 52 -3.22 4.59 -1.97
N ASP A 53 -4.07 5.03 -2.92
CA ASP A 53 -4.11 6.45 -3.28
C ASP A 53 -4.77 7.25 -2.15
N PRO A 54 -4.25 8.43 -1.77
CA PRO A 54 -4.85 9.24 -0.72
C PRO A 54 -6.35 9.48 -0.99
N PRO A 55 -7.24 9.26 -0.01
CA PRO A 55 -6.97 9.25 1.44
C PRO A 55 -6.66 7.87 2.03
N GLN A 56 -6.55 6.83 1.20
CA GLN A 56 -6.33 5.47 1.66
C GLN A 56 -4.88 5.25 2.07
N CYS A 57 -4.68 4.40 3.07
CA CYS A 57 -3.38 4.12 3.62
C CYS A 57 -3.18 2.62 3.81
N ASP A 58 -1.92 2.21 3.86
CA ASP A 58 -1.50 0.86 4.21
C ASP A 58 -1.17 0.83 5.71
N PRO A 59 -1.96 0.09 6.52
CA PRO A 59 -1.77 0.03 7.97
C PRO A 59 -0.52 -0.75 8.40
N LEU A 60 0.10 -1.54 7.51
CA LEU A 60 1.35 -2.24 7.76
C LEU A 60 2.59 -1.40 7.38
N ALA A 61 2.44 -0.47 6.44
CA ALA A 61 3.51 0.43 6.01
C ALA A 61 3.51 1.81 6.68
N SER A 62 2.46 2.17 7.43
CA SER A 62 2.32 3.48 8.11
C SER A 62 2.61 4.68 7.20
N ASN A 63 1.97 4.74 6.02
CA ASN A 63 2.24 5.78 5.02
C ASN A 63 1.54 7.13 5.28
N CYS A 64 1.07 7.39 6.51
CA CYS A 64 0.42 8.64 6.89
C CYS A 64 1.43 9.61 7.53
N ALA A 65 1.69 10.75 6.88
CA ALA A 65 2.77 11.67 7.29
C ALA A 65 2.67 12.21 8.74
N GLN A 66 1.53 12.79 9.12
CA GLN A 66 1.27 13.35 10.46
C GLN A 66 -0.07 12.85 11.02
N SER A 67 -0.44 11.65 10.62
CA SER A 67 -1.76 11.06 10.87
C SER A 67 -1.59 9.58 11.09
N LYS A 68 -2.61 8.90 11.58
CA LYS A 68 -2.60 7.45 11.74
C LYS A 68 -3.41 6.79 10.65
N CYS A 69 -2.91 5.67 10.16
CA CYS A 69 -3.70 4.81 9.30
C CYS A 69 -4.66 4.00 10.17
N VAL A 70 -5.96 4.33 10.12
CA VAL A 70 -7.00 3.68 10.93
C VAL A 70 -8.12 3.14 10.07
N PRO A 71 -8.88 2.14 10.53
CA PRO A 71 -9.98 1.57 9.77
C PRO A 71 -11.08 2.62 9.55
N ASP A 72 -11.54 2.71 8.31
CA ASP A 72 -12.68 3.51 7.88
C ASP A 72 -13.58 2.64 6.99
N GLY A 73 -14.64 2.08 7.59
CA GLY A 73 -15.53 1.13 6.92
C GLY A 73 -14.82 -0.14 6.46
N SER A 74 -14.74 -0.34 5.14
CA SER A 74 -14.07 -1.48 4.50
C SER A 74 -12.65 -1.16 4.01
N THR A 75 -12.09 -0.03 4.44
CA THR A 75 -10.77 0.46 4.03
C THR A 75 -10.01 1.00 5.24
N PHE A 76 -8.82 1.54 5.01
CA PHE A 76 -8.10 2.33 6.00
C PHE A 76 -7.84 3.72 5.46
N ALA A 77 -7.97 4.74 6.32
CA ALA A 77 -7.77 6.13 5.96
C ALA A 77 -6.85 6.84 6.95
N CYS A 78 -6.06 7.81 6.43
CA CYS A 78 -5.24 8.66 7.28
C CYS A 78 -6.12 9.60 8.12
N THR A 79 -6.18 9.35 9.41
CA THR A 79 -6.92 10.19 10.37
C THR A 79 -5.95 11.01 11.21
N PRO A 80 -6.13 12.34 11.28
CA PRO A 80 -5.27 13.20 12.09
C PRO A 80 -5.35 12.81 13.58
N THR A 81 -4.19 12.73 14.22
CA THR A 81 -4.10 12.54 15.67
C THR A 81 -4.25 13.87 16.37
N MET A 82 -4.94 13.89 17.52
CA MET A 82 -4.98 15.11 18.34
C MET A 82 -3.67 15.23 19.13
N PRO A 83 -2.98 16.37 19.05
CA PRO A 83 -1.75 16.58 19.80
C PRO A 83 -2.04 16.55 21.31
N GLY A 84 -1.15 15.88 22.06
CA GLY A 84 -1.26 15.79 23.52
C GLY A 84 -2.16 14.68 24.06
N MET A 85 -2.68 13.80 23.19
CA MET A 85 -3.30 12.55 23.65
C MET A 85 -2.22 11.48 23.88
N GLU A 86 -2.29 10.81 25.02
CA GLU A 86 -1.42 9.68 25.34
C GLU A 86 -1.85 8.46 24.52
N GLU A 87 -0.93 7.85 23.80
CA GLU A 87 -1.20 6.70 22.93
C GLU A 87 -1.11 5.39 23.71
N LEU A 88 -2.17 4.59 23.61
CA LEU A 88 -2.33 3.33 24.32
C LEU A 88 -1.51 2.21 23.64
N GLY A 89 -0.73 1.50 24.45
CA GLY A 89 0.08 0.37 24.02
C GLY A 89 -0.70 -0.94 23.83
N PRO A 90 -0.01 -2.01 23.44
CA PRO A 90 -0.64 -3.31 23.19
C PRO A 90 -1.27 -3.88 24.47
N GLY A 91 -2.51 -4.35 24.36
CA GLY A 91 -3.27 -4.89 25.48
C GLY A 91 -3.91 -3.84 26.39
N GLU A 92 -3.77 -2.56 26.08
CA GLU A 92 -4.45 -1.50 26.84
C GLU A 92 -5.91 -1.29 26.39
N PRO A 93 -6.80 -0.90 27.32
CA PRO A 93 -8.21 -0.67 27.02
C PRO A 93 -8.41 0.62 26.20
N CYS A 94 -9.10 0.53 25.07
CA CYS A 94 -9.27 1.63 24.12
C CYS A 94 -10.74 1.92 23.78
N SER A 95 -10.99 3.12 23.26
CA SER A 95 -12.31 3.60 22.82
C SER A 95 -12.38 3.95 21.33
N GLY A 96 -11.36 3.56 20.56
CA GLY A 96 -11.23 3.81 19.12
C GLY A 96 -9.78 3.62 18.66
N SER A 97 -9.58 3.32 17.38
CA SER A 97 -8.24 2.98 16.85
C SER A 97 -7.26 4.16 16.89
N VAL A 98 -7.75 5.39 16.84
CA VAL A 98 -6.90 6.60 16.97
C VAL A 98 -6.24 6.73 18.34
N SER A 99 -6.78 6.07 19.37
CA SER A 99 -6.21 6.09 20.73
C SER A 99 -5.04 5.13 20.89
N CYS A 100 -4.93 4.13 20.02
CA CYS A 100 -3.85 3.16 20.09
C CYS A 100 -2.59 3.71 19.42
N GLN A 101 -1.43 3.22 19.86
CA GLN A 101 -0.14 3.44 19.20
C GLN A 101 -0.19 2.98 17.74
N GLU A 102 0.73 3.51 16.93
CA GLU A 102 0.83 3.11 15.52
C GLU A 102 1.07 1.60 15.38
N GLY A 103 0.48 0.98 14.35
CA GLY A 103 0.51 -0.48 14.17
C GLY A 103 -0.45 -1.25 15.09
N LEU A 104 -1.29 -0.57 15.87
CA LEU A 104 -2.30 -1.20 16.73
C LEU A 104 -3.73 -0.79 16.31
N LEU A 105 -4.67 -1.71 16.51
CA LEU A 105 -6.10 -1.49 16.31
C LEU A 105 -6.89 -1.68 17.58
N CYS A 106 -7.92 -0.85 17.77
CA CYS A 106 -8.85 -1.03 18.88
C CYS A 106 -9.91 -2.06 18.51
N LEU A 107 -9.76 -3.29 19.00
CA LEU A 107 -10.67 -4.39 18.68
C LEU A 107 -11.52 -4.83 19.88
N PRO A 108 -12.85 -4.88 19.73
CA PRO A 108 -13.73 -5.42 20.77
C PRO A 108 -13.46 -6.92 20.92
N GLY A 109 -13.07 -7.35 22.13
CA GLY A 109 -12.71 -8.74 22.39
C GLY A 109 -11.39 -9.21 21.76
N GLY A 110 -10.56 -8.29 21.23
CA GLY A 110 -9.26 -8.63 20.64
C GLY A 110 -8.20 -9.09 21.65
N GLY A 111 -8.45 -8.92 22.95
CA GLY A 111 -7.55 -9.35 24.01
C GLY A 111 -8.22 -9.40 25.38
N SER A 112 -7.42 -9.61 26.42
CA SER A 112 -7.88 -9.75 27.81
C SER A 112 -7.88 -8.43 28.60
N CYS A 113 -7.80 -7.27 27.92
CA CYS A 113 -7.78 -5.98 28.59
C CYS A 113 -9.07 -5.73 29.36
N THR A 114 -8.97 -5.05 30.50
CA THR A 114 -10.12 -4.74 31.35
C THR A 114 -10.42 -3.25 31.30
N GLY A 115 -11.62 -2.88 30.85
CA GLY A 115 -12.03 -1.50 30.60
C GLY A 115 -12.06 -1.16 29.10
N GLY A 116 -12.69 -0.03 28.74
CA GLY A 116 -12.79 0.41 27.34
C GLY A 116 -13.85 -0.32 26.49
N GLN A 117 -13.89 0.01 25.20
CA GLN A 117 -14.74 -0.63 24.19
C GLN A 117 -14.03 -1.79 23.48
N GLY A 118 -12.71 -1.84 23.56
CA GLY A 118 -11.87 -2.89 23.02
C GLY A 118 -10.45 -2.85 23.59
N CYS A 119 -9.57 -3.68 23.03
CA CYS A 119 -8.15 -3.69 23.37
C CYS A 119 -7.34 -3.24 22.16
N CYS A 120 -6.27 -2.48 22.40
CA CYS A 120 -5.28 -2.21 21.37
C CYS A 120 -4.52 -3.50 21.05
N VAL A 121 -4.71 -4.04 19.86
CA VAL A 121 -4.06 -5.27 19.40
C VAL A 121 -3.17 -5.00 18.19
N PRO A 122 -2.05 -5.71 18.04
CA PRO A 122 -1.16 -5.49 16.92
C PRO A 122 -1.77 -5.93 15.60
N LEU A 123 -1.51 -5.13 14.57
CA LEU A 123 -1.66 -5.54 13.19
C LEU A 123 -0.56 -6.55 12.81
N CYS A 124 -0.85 -7.39 11.83
CA CYS A 124 0.09 -8.36 11.30
C CYS A 124 -0.13 -8.58 9.81
N ASP A 125 0.93 -8.97 9.10
CA ASP A 125 0.83 -9.50 7.75
C ASP A 125 0.36 -10.97 7.82
N VAL A 126 -0.78 -11.32 7.23
CA VAL A 126 -1.27 -12.71 7.23
C VAL A 126 -0.42 -13.64 6.36
N SER A 127 0.28 -13.12 5.37
CA SER A 127 1.24 -13.87 4.54
C SER A 127 2.55 -14.10 5.27
N GLN A 128 2.91 -13.22 6.20
CA GLN A 128 4.10 -13.32 7.06
C GLN A 128 3.75 -13.05 8.53
N PRO A 129 3.02 -13.96 9.21
CA PRO A 129 2.44 -13.69 10.52
C PRO A 129 3.51 -13.52 11.60
N GLN A 130 3.59 -12.31 12.15
CA GLN A 130 4.48 -11.94 13.24
C GLN A 130 3.69 -11.47 14.47
N CYS A 131 2.95 -12.40 15.07
CA CYS A 131 2.18 -12.11 16.27
C CYS A 131 2.95 -12.47 17.56
N PRO A 132 2.76 -11.71 18.66
CA PRO A 132 3.29 -12.07 19.97
C PRO A 132 2.84 -13.46 20.43
N SER A 133 3.64 -14.11 21.28
CA SER A 133 3.34 -15.46 21.79
C SER A 133 1.93 -15.60 22.37
N GLY A 134 1.21 -16.64 21.94
CA GLY A 134 -0.17 -16.91 22.39
C GLY A 134 -1.25 -16.17 21.60
N THR A 135 -0.88 -15.47 20.52
CA THR A 135 -1.83 -14.87 19.58
C THR A 135 -1.63 -15.42 18.17
N VAL A 136 -2.69 -15.39 17.37
CA VAL A 136 -2.73 -15.82 15.97
C VAL A 136 -3.11 -14.64 15.09
N CYS A 137 -2.45 -14.53 13.94
CA CYS A 137 -2.77 -13.52 12.94
C CYS A 137 -4.03 -13.94 12.18
N MET A 138 -5.12 -13.22 12.38
CA MET A 138 -6.39 -13.46 11.71
C MET A 138 -6.65 -12.33 10.70
N PRO A 139 -7.19 -12.63 9.50
CA PRO A 139 -7.55 -11.60 8.54
C PRO A 139 -8.47 -10.55 9.17
N TYR A 140 -8.16 -9.27 8.99
CA TYR A 140 -8.96 -8.20 9.56
C TYR A 140 -10.28 -8.05 8.81
N PHE A 141 -10.23 -8.06 7.47
CA PHE A 141 -11.42 -8.07 6.64
C PHE A 141 -11.85 -9.50 6.31
N SER A 142 -13.16 -9.73 6.31
CA SER A 142 -13.74 -10.99 5.84
C SER A 142 -14.02 -10.90 4.34
N GLY A 143 -13.22 -11.59 3.53
CA GLY A 143 -13.35 -11.62 2.06
C GLY A 143 -12.14 -11.01 1.34
N THR A 144 -12.18 -11.01 0.01
CA THR A 144 -11.13 -10.40 -0.82
C THR A 144 -11.37 -8.90 -0.93
N THR A 145 -10.97 -8.14 0.10
CA THR A 145 -10.75 -6.70 -0.08
C THR A 145 -9.45 -6.58 -0.86
N LEU A 146 -9.54 -6.23 -2.14
CA LEU A 146 -8.44 -6.29 -3.15
C LEU A 146 -7.15 -5.52 -2.79
N CYS A 147 -7.13 -4.81 -1.67
CA CYS A 147 -6.05 -3.94 -1.22
C CYS A 147 -5.62 -4.17 0.23
N TYR A 148 -6.23 -5.14 0.92
CA TYR A 148 -5.97 -5.38 2.35
C TYR A 148 -6.04 -6.87 2.68
N ASP A 149 -5.81 -7.74 1.70
CA ASP A 149 -5.89 -9.20 1.89
C ASP A 149 -4.75 -9.74 2.76
N ASP A 150 -3.64 -9.00 2.80
CA ASP A 150 -2.48 -9.24 3.65
C ASP A 150 -2.67 -8.68 5.08
N VAL A 151 -3.66 -7.81 5.31
CA VAL A 151 -3.84 -7.17 6.61
C VAL A 151 -4.61 -8.06 7.58
N GLY A 152 -3.95 -8.41 8.68
CA GLY A 152 -4.48 -9.15 9.80
C GLY A 152 -4.34 -8.44 11.14
N VAL A 153 -4.91 -9.07 12.16
CA VAL A 153 -4.84 -8.67 13.56
C VAL A 153 -4.45 -9.85 14.44
N CYS A 154 -3.59 -9.59 15.43
CA CYS A 154 -3.18 -10.59 16.39
C CYS A 154 -4.22 -10.70 17.50
N VAL A 155 -4.93 -11.83 17.55
CA VAL A 155 -5.94 -12.14 18.57
C VAL A 155 -5.57 -13.40 19.32
N VAL A 156 -6.11 -13.57 20.54
CA VAL A 156 -5.90 -14.81 21.32
C VAL A 156 -6.51 -15.99 20.56
N GLY A 157 -5.71 -17.02 20.32
CA GLY A 157 -6.08 -18.24 19.59
C GLY A 157 -6.44 -19.42 20.47
#